data_AF-A0A368H5V5-F1
#
_entry.id   AF-A0A368H5V5-F1
#
_cell.length_a   1.000
_cell.length_b   1.000
_cell.length_c   1.000
_cell.angle_alpha   90.00
_cell.angle_beta   90.00
_cell.angle_gamma   90.00
#
_symmetry.space_group_name_H-M   'P 1'
#
loop_
_entity.id
_entity.type
_entity.pdbx_description
1 polymer ?
#
loop_
_entity_poly.entity_id
_entity_poly.type
_entity_poly.pdbx_seq_one_letter_code
_entity_poly.pdbx_strand_id
1 'polypeptide(L)'
;MLDDLSLLIKGSLQMGTKEVTDDPTHPDSAETVHISALALLKMLRHARSGVPLEVMGLMLGSFVDDYTINVVDVFAMPQSGTVSWLQDITRG
;
A
#
# COMPACT_ATOMS: atom_id res chain seq x y z
N MET A 1 48.14 12.02 29.81
CA MET A 1 48.85 12.14 28.51
C MET A 1 48.89 10.82 27.74
N LEU A 2 49.27 9.68 28.34
CA LEU A 2 49.11 8.36 27.71
C LEU A 2 47.68 7.79 27.85
N ASP A 3 46.96 8.15 28.92
CA ASP A 3 45.58 7.71 29.16
C ASP A 3 44.57 8.30 28.17
N ASP A 4 44.80 9.54 27.72
CA ASP A 4 43.96 10.26 26.75
C ASP A 4 44.01 9.61 25.34
N LEU A 5 45.12 8.97 24.99
CA LEU A 5 45.30 8.28 23.71
C LEU A 5 44.52 6.96 23.65
N SER A 6 44.36 6.28 24.80
CA SER A 6 43.58 5.05 24.91
C SER A 6 42.07 5.28 24.75
N LEU A 7 41.62 6.48 25.14
CA LEU A 7 40.23 6.93 25.04
C LEU A 7 39.86 7.28 23.59
N LEU A 8 40.83 7.78 22.81
CA LEU A 8 40.66 8.06 21.37
C LEU A 8 40.57 6.78 20.53
N ILE A 9 41.34 5.74 20.87
CA ILE A 9 41.27 4.43 20.18
C ILE A 9 39.99 3.67 20.55
N LYS A 10 39.48 3.82 21.78
CA LYS A 10 38.15 3.30 22.16
C LYS A 10 37.01 4.02 21.43
N GLY A 11 37.18 5.30 21.08
CA GLY A 11 36.22 6.07 20.30
C GLY A 11 36.13 5.69 18.82
N SER A 12 37.20 5.12 18.24
CA SER A 12 37.24 4.74 16.81
C SER A 12 36.90 3.27 16.54
N LEU A 13 36.76 2.43 17.57
CA LEU A 13 36.31 1.03 17.46
C LEU A 13 34.79 0.86 17.59
N GLN A 14 34.03 1.95 17.70
CA GLN A 14 32.57 1.91 17.62
C GLN A 14 32.08 1.99 16.17
N MET A 15 32.70 1.22 15.26
CA MET A 15 32.03 0.80 14.04
C MET A 15 31.20 -0.42 14.44
N GLY A 16 30.05 -0.15 15.06
CA GLY A 16 29.06 -1.17 15.30
C GLY A 16 28.80 -1.88 13.98
N THR A 17 29.10 -3.18 13.94
CA THR A 17 28.40 -4.09 13.06
C THR A 17 26.93 -3.91 13.41
N LYS A 18 26.24 -3.04 12.68
CA LYS A 18 24.79 -3.08 12.57
C LYS A 18 24.52 -4.43 11.95
N GLU A 19 24.37 -5.44 12.80
CA GLU A 19 23.69 -6.67 12.43
C GLU A 19 22.36 -6.19 11.85
N VAL A 20 22.15 -6.47 10.57
CA VAL A 20 20.84 -6.33 9.94
C VAL A 20 20.01 -7.44 10.58
N THR A 21 19.52 -7.17 11.78
CA THR A 21 18.40 -7.92 12.33
C THR A 21 17.21 -7.51 11.50
N ASP A 22 16.61 -8.45 10.77
CA ASP A 22 15.28 -8.29 10.21
C ASP A 22 14.36 -7.85 11.35
N ASP A 23 14.06 -6.55 11.41
CA ASP A 23 13.04 -6.04 12.30
C ASP A 23 11.75 -6.78 11.92
N PRO A 24 11.07 -7.51 12.83
CA PRO A 24 9.80 -8.18 12.52
C PRO A 24 8.65 -7.19 12.21
N THR A 25 8.97 -5.89 12.26
CA THR A 25 8.12 -4.77 11.88
C THR A 25 8.41 -4.25 10.47
N HIS A 26 9.37 -4.85 9.75
CA HIS A 26 9.59 -4.51 8.35
C HIS A 26 8.43 -5.07 7.53
N PRO A 27 7.65 -4.23 6.81
CA PRO A 27 6.59 -4.73 5.97
C PRO A 27 7.22 -5.53 4.83
N ASP A 28 7.09 -6.85 4.90
CA ASP A 28 7.44 -7.75 3.80
C ASP A 28 6.70 -7.28 2.54
N SER A 29 7.43 -6.72 1.57
CA SER A 29 6.86 -6.11 0.36
C SER A 29 6.41 -7.14 -0.68
N ALA A 30 5.91 -8.30 -0.22
CA ALA A 30 5.50 -9.44 -1.03
C ALA A 30 3.99 -9.47 -1.28
N GLU A 31 3.28 -8.35 -1.06
CA GLU A 31 1.83 -8.32 -1.26
C GLU A 31 1.47 -8.50 -2.74
N THR A 32 0.66 -9.52 -3.02
CA THR A 32 0.23 -9.87 -4.37
C THR A 32 -1.27 -9.61 -4.53
N VAL A 33 -1.64 -8.80 -5.54
CA VAL A 33 -3.04 -8.51 -5.85
C VAL A 33 -3.43 -9.19 -7.16
N HIS A 34 -4.32 -10.16 -7.08
CA HIS A 34 -4.92 -10.81 -8.24
C HIS A 34 -6.19 -10.06 -8.63
N ILE A 35 -6.24 -9.52 -9.86
CA ILE A 35 -7.39 -8.79 -10.37
C ILE A 35 -8.11 -9.61 -11.42
N SER A 36 -9.39 -9.89 -11.19
CA SER A 36 -10.23 -10.57 -12.16
C SER A 36 -10.36 -9.75 -13.46
N ALA A 37 -10.39 -10.43 -14.61
CA ALA A 37 -10.52 -9.77 -15.90
C ALA A 37 -11.80 -8.90 -16.02
N LEU A 38 -12.89 -9.30 -15.34
CA LEU A 38 -14.14 -8.54 -15.28
C LEU A 38 -13.96 -7.20 -14.54
N ALA A 39 -13.23 -7.20 -13.43
CA ALA A 39 -12.90 -6.02 -12.64
C ALA A 39 -12.06 -5.03 -13.46
N LEU A 40 -11.02 -5.53 -14.12
CA LEU A 40 -10.15 -4.70 -14.97
C LEU A 40 -10.93 -4.06 -16.12
N LEU A 41 -11.84 -4.81 -16.76
CA LEU A 41 -12.64 -4.28 -17.86
C LEU A 41 -13.60 -3.17 -17.39
N LYS A 42 -14.19 -3.32 -16.20
CA LYS A 42 -15.04 -2.29 -15.59
C LYS A 42 -14.25 -1.03 -15.24
N MET A 43 -13.02 -1.17 -14.73
CA MET A 43 -12.10 -0.05 -14.51
C MET A 43 -11.81 0.71 -15.81
N LEU A 44 -11.46 0.01 -16.89
CA LEU A 44 -11.15 0.63 -18.19
C LEU A 44 -12.35 1.34 -18.80
N ARG A 45 -13.53 0.72 -18.72
CA ARG A 45 -14.78 1.35 -19.20
C ARG A 45 -15.07 2.63 -18.43
N HIS A 46 -14.89 2.60 -17.10
CA HIS A 46 -15.12 3.76 -16.26
C HIS A 46 -14.10 4.87 -16.52
N ALA A 47 -12.81 4.53 -16.63
CA ALA A 47 -11.75 5.47 -16.98
C ALA A 47 -12.02 6.20 -18.29
N ARG A 48 -12.51 5.50 -19.32
CA ARG A 48 -12.89 6.13 -20.59
C ARG A 48 -14.08 7.09 -20.46
N SER A 49 -15.05 6.79 -19.60
CA SER A 49 -16.22 7.66 -19.39
C SER A 49 -15.92 8.95 -18.62
N GLY A 50 -14.79 8.99 -17.88
CA GLY A 50 -14.44 10.08 -16.99
C GLY A 50 -13.44 11.11 -17.53
N VAL A 51 -12.77 10.86 -18.67
CA VAL A 51 -11.81 11.82 -19.25
C VAL A 51 -12.51 13.17 -19.52
N PRO A 52 -12.04 14.33 -19.01
CA PRO A 52 -10.70 14.65 -18.48
C PRO A 52 -10.56 14.65 -16.94
N LEU A 53 -11.58 14.20 -16.21
CA LEU A 53 -11.62 14.20 -14.75
C LEU A 53 -11.10 12.88 -14.17
N GLU A 54 -10.58 12.93 -12.95
CA GLU A 54 -10.13 11.74 -12.23
C GLU A 54 -11.30 10.83 -11.90
N VAL A 55 -11.14 9.52 -12.12
CA VAL A 55 -12.16 8.53 -11.80
C VAL A 55 -11.84 7.83 -10.50
N MET A 56 -12.88 7.57 -9.69
CA MET A 56 -12.75 6.83 -8.44
C MET A 56 -13.67 5.61 -8.48
N GLY A 57 -13.30 4.55 -7.76
CA GLY A 57 -14.10 3.35 -7.67
C GLY A 57 -13.73 2.52 -6.45
N LEU A 58 -14.61 1.59 -6.10
CA LEU A 58 -14.43 0.65 -5.00
C LEU A 58 -14.09 -0.72 -5.57
N MET A 59 -13.11 -1.39 -4.96
CA MET A 59 -12.76 -2.77 -5.28
C MET A 59 -13.36 -3.69 -4.23
N LEU A 60 -14.07 -4.71 -4.68
CA LEU A 60 -14.62 -5.76 -3.84
C LEU A 60 -13.88 -7.07 -4.10
N GLY A 61 -13.49 -7.72 -3.03
CA GLY A 61 -12.66 -8.91 -3.09
C GLY A 61 -12.61 -9.62 -1.75
N SER A 62 -11.82 -10.68 -1.74
CA SER A 62 -11.54 -11.47 -0.54
C SER A 62 -10.04 -11.61 -0.35
N PHE A 63 -9.61 -11.56 0.90
CA PHE A 63 -8.26 -11.93 1.30
C PHE A 63 -8.17 -13.46 1.26
N VAL A 64 -7.20 -14.00 0.52
CA VAL A 64 -6.98 -15.46 0.41
C VAL A 64 -5.97 -15.91 1.47
N ASP A 65 -4.95 -15.09 1.69
CA ASP A 65 -3.96 -15.22 2.76
C ASP A 65 -3.50 -13.80 3.18
N ASP A 66 -2.57 -13.72 4.14
CA ASP A 66 -2.12 -12.45 4.73
C ASP A 66 -1.36 -11.55 3.74
N TYR A 67 -0.91 -12.09 2.61
CA TYR A 67 -0.13 -11.39 1.60
C TYR A 67 -0.83 -11.32 0.23
N THR A 68 -1.96 -12.01 0.06
CA THR A 68 -2.62 -12.17 -1.23
C THR A 68 -4.07 -11.70 -1.20
N ILE A 69 -4.36 -10.71 -2.03
CA ILE A 69 -5.70 -10.12 -2.19
C ILE A 69 -6.27 -10.54 -3.54
N ASN A 70 -7.47 -11.10 -3.55
CA ASN A 70 -8.19 -11.43 -4.78
C ASN A 70 -9.34 -10.44 -5.00
N VAL A 71 -9.25 -9.65 -6.06
CA VAL A 71 -10.28 -8.68 -6.46
C VAL A 71 -11.25 -9.36 -7.43
N VAL A 72 -12.51 -9.50 -7.00
CA VAL A 72 -13.57 -10.17 -7.74
C VAL A 72 -14.32 -9.17 -8.63
N ASP A 73 -14.63 -7.98 -8.11
CA ASP A 73 -15.39 -6.97 -8.86
C ASP A 73 -15.03 -5.53 -8.46
N VAL A 74 -15.37 -4.57 -9.34
CA VAL A 74 -15.10 -3.14 -9.15
C VAL A 74 -16.35 -2.34 -9.49
N PHE A 75 -16.70 -1.41 -8.59
CA PHE A 75 -17.79 -0.47 -8.78
C PHE A 75 -17.26 0.94 -9.04
N ALA A 76 -17.78 1.55 -10.08
CA ALA A 76 -17.50 2.93 -10.42
C ALA A 76 -18.23 3.88 -9.46
N MET A 77 -17.50 4.85 -8.90
CA MET A 77 -18.10 5.93 -8.14
C MET A 77 -18.68 6.96 -9.12
N PRO A 78 -19.93 7.43 -8.93
CA PRO A 78 -20.45 8.52 -9.75
C PRO A 78 -19.64 9.80 -9.52
N GLN A 79 -19.26 10.48 -10.60
CA GLN A 79 -18.48 11.74 -10.59
C GLN A 79 -19.26 12.95 -10.02
N SER A 80 -20.47 12.72 -9.50
CA SER A 80 -21.35 13.75 -8.95
C SER A 80 -20.98 14.03 -7.48
N GLY A 81 -19.89 14.77 -7.28
CA GLY A 81 -19.59 15.52 -6.05
C GLY A 81 -19.30 14.69 -4.81
N THR A 82 -18.23 15.05 -4.10
CA THR A 82 -17.62 14.30 -2.99
C THR A 82 -18.48 13.89 -1.80
N VAL A 83 -19.73 14.34 -1.78
CA VAL A 83 -20.70 14.07 -0.73
C VAL A 83 -21.74 13.02 -1.13
N SER A 84 -21.94 12.74 -2.43
CA SER A 84 -23.00 11.82 -2.89
C SER A 84 -22.72 10.37 -2.51
N TRP A 85 -21.45 9.97 -2.54
CA TRP A 85 -21.06 8.59 -2.28
C TRP A 85 -21.09 8.19 -0.82
N LEU A 86 -20.82 9.12 0.09
CA LEU A 86 -20.90 8.85 1.52
C LEU A 86 -22.36 8.57 1.92
N GLN A 87 -23.31 9.23 1.25
CA GLN A 87 -24.73 8.94 1.40
C GLN A 87 -25.15 7.62 0.74
N ASP A 88 -24.59 7.28 -0.42
CA ASP A 88 -24.90 6.05 -1.14
C ASP A 88 -24.38 4.79 -0.40
N ILE A 89 -23.24 4.89 0.28
CA ILE A 89 -22.68 3.82 1.12
C ILE A 89 -23.44 3.66 2.45
N THR A 90 -23.98 4.75 3.02
CA THR A 90 -24.62 4.73 4.36
C THR A 90 -26.13 4.42 4.31
N ARG A 91 -26.76 4.45 3.13
CA ARG A 91 -28.21 4.19 2.96
C ARG A 91 -28.57 2.78 2.48
N GLY A 92 -27.61 1.85 2.47
CA GLY A 92 -27.84 0.42 2.23
C GLY A 92 -28.34 -0.30 3.48
#